data_AF-A0A537ZYC4-F1
#
_entry.id   AF-A0A537ZYC4-F1
#
_cell.length_a   1.000
_cell.length_b   1.000
_cell.length_c   1.000
_cell.angle_alpha   90.00
_cell.angle_beta   90.00
_cell.angle_gamma   90.00
#
_symmetry.space_group_name_H-M   'P 1'
#
loop_
_entity.id
_entity.type
_entity.pdbx_description
1 polymer ?
#
loop_
_entity_poly.entity_id
_entity_poly.type
_entity_poly.pdbx_seq_one_letter_code
_entity_poly.pdbx_strand_id
1 'polypeptide(L)'
;MTSCCTRVSPATSRPGATCSTNAVRSSRRPTRRCRLSRRASSPGSVMSWAARDPGSSAEGPLSSLDFERETGPTKDWFGMPENAVRAVLEAFTVTGVIGLARRDGNRRYYDLLERLLPAEVLAHEVPEREQLLHKLLSRYRAHGLLGPGGAGGTFDRIAPPKSTPERVGRNELREELVELGALVPVDVEGVRGKRLVLAEELALLQAPPEPTPSVAFIAPFDSLLWDTALLASLFAFDYRWGYYVLPIVFGDRFVGRIEPRIDRDRARVEVLDVWWEDGFAPRRADGFVDAMRDALRAYLRFAGAGRLEWAPNLTTEKRLFLTRP
;
A
#
# COMPACT_ATOMS: atom_id res chain seq x y z
N MET A 1 39.79 28.54 -26.86
CA MET A 1 40.82 27.51 -26.55
C MET A 1 40.15 26.56 -25.57
N THR A 2 39.78 25.32 -25.88
CA THR A 2 40.41 24.32 -26.74
C THR A 2 39.32 23.31 -27.15
N SER A 3 39.32 22.93 -28.41
CA SER A 3 38.52 21.84 -29.02
C SER A 3 38.99 20.48 -28.49
N CYS A 4 38.10 19.47 -28.37
CA CYS A 4 38.49 18.10 -28.72
C CYS A 4 37.29 17.17 -28.99
N CYS A 5 37.06 16.92 -30.29
CA CYS A 5 36.83 15.62 -30.96
C CYS A 5 35.76 14.62 -30.47
N THR A 6 34.73 14.55 -31.30
CA THR A 6 33.96 13.37 -31.77
C THR A 6 34.75 12.06 -31.90
N ARG A 7 34.07 10.93 -31.64
CA ARG A 7 34.23 9.70 -32.44
C ARG A 7 32.99 8.78 -32.36
N VAL A 8 32.60 8.24 -33.52
CA VAL A 8 31.41 7.42 -33.80
C VAL A 8 31.86 6.10 -34.45
N SER A 9 31.11 5.02 -34.18
CA SER A 9 30.92 3.77 -34.96
C SER A 9 32.01 2.66 -34.93
N PRO A 10 31.72 1.39 -35.35
CA PRO A 10 30.44 0.65 -35.51
C PRO A 10 30.44 -0.88 -35.15
N ALA A 11 29.23 -1.49 -35.19
CA ALA A 11 28.77 -2.81 -35.70
C ALA A 11 29.51 -4.16 -35.44
N THR A 12 28.73 -5.23 -35.16
CA THR A 12 28.59 -6.55 -35.89
C THR A 12 27.83 -7.58 -34.99
N SER A 13 26.61 -8.05 -35.31
CA SER A 13 26.16 -9.20 -36.14
C SER A 13 25.88 -10.55 -35.39
N ARG A 14 24.57 -10.89 -35.33
CA ARG A 14 23.79 -12.19 -35.38
C ARG A 14 24.51 -13.55 -35.62
N PRO A 15 23.78 -14.71 -35.66
CA PRO A 15 22.76 -15.32 -34.79
C PRO A 15 22.98 -16.86 -34.59
N GLY A 16 22.09 -17.57 -33.89
CA GLY A 16 22.05 -19.04 -33.93
C GLY A 16 20.78 -19.65 -33.34
N ALA A 17 19.90 -20.14 -34.21
CA ALA A 17 18.72 -20.93 -33.87
C ALA A 17 18.85 -22.31 -34.53
N THR A 18 18.45 -23.37 -33.85
CA THR A 18 18.15 -24.67 -34.46
C THR A 18 16.90 -25.30 -33.84
N CYS A 19 16.15 -25.88 -34.77
CA CYS A 19 14.83 -26.49 -34.69
C CYS A 19 14.90 -27.93 -34.14
N SER A 20 13.81 -28.46 -33.57
CA SER A 20 13.21 -29.71 -34.09
C SER A 20 11.89 -30.10 -33.42
N THR A 21 11.01 -30.54 -34.30
CA THR A 21 9.63 -31.06 -34.25
C THR A 21 9.50 -32.50 -33.73
N ASN A 22 8.32 -32.84 -33.18
CA ASN A 22 7.43 -33.98 -33.53
C ASN A 22 6.42 -34.23 -32.38
N ALA A 23 5.10 -34.12 -32.53
CA ALA A 23 4.10 -34.84 -33.35
C ALA A 23 3.40 -36.02 -32.65
N VAL A 24 2.11 -35.79 -32.30
CA VAL A 24 0.91 -36.65 -32.53
C VAL A 24 0.78 -38.01 -31.80
N ARG A 25 -0.25 -38.18 -30.94
CA ARG A 25 -1.42 -39.08 -31.18
C ARG A 25 -2.50 -39.06 -30.08
N SER A 26 -3.74 -39.19 -30.56
CA SER A 26 -5.02 -39.28 -29.86
C SER A 26 -5.35 -40.66 -29.25
N SER A 27 -6.17 -40.72 -28.20
CA SER A 27 -7.26 -41.72 -28.10
C SER A 27 -8.32 -41.34 -27.04
N ARG A 28 -9.57 -41.79 -27.27
CA ARG A 28 -10.82 -41.43 -26.57
C ARG A 28 -11.06 -42.23 -25.28
N ARG A 29 -11.95 -41.67 -24.44
CA ARG A 29 -12.46 -42.06 -23.10
C ARG A 29 -12.93 -43.52 -22.93
N PRO A 30 -13.06 -43.95 -21.65
CA PRO A 30 -14.39 -44.30 -21.15
C PRO A 30 -14.75 -43.60 -19.82
N THR A 31 -16.01 -43.19 -19.73
CA THR A 31 -16.68 -42.55 -18.59
C THR A 31 -16.93 -43.54 -17.46
N ARG A 32 -16.35 -43.30 -16.28
CA ARG A 32 -16.84 -43.82 -15.00
C ARG A 32 -17.19 -42.65 -14.08
N ARG A 33 -18.49 -42.53 -13.78
CA ARG A 33 -19.04 -41.65 -12.73
C ARG A 33 -18.53 -42.14 -11.38
N CYS A 34 -17.49 -41.50 -10.84
CA CYS A 34 -17.13 -41.62 -9.43
C CYS A 34 -17.80 -40.48 -8.65
N ARG A 35 -18.63 -40.83 -7.66
CA ARG A 35 -19.13 -39.90 -6.66
C ARG A 35 -17.94 -39.28 -5.91
N LEU A 36 -17.85 -37.95 -5.93
CA LEU A 36 -16.81 -37.16 -5.27
C LEU A 36 -16.97 -37.20 -3.75
N SER A 37 -16.00 -37.81 -3.07
CA SER A 37 -15.64 -37.48 -1.69
C SER A 37 -14.13 -37.26 -1.67
N ARG A 38 -13.63 -36.08 -2.02
CA ARG A 38 -12.18 -35.80 -1.97
C ARG A 38 -11.92 -34.35 -1.58
N ARG A 39 -11.48 -34.18 -0.33
CA ARG A 39 -10.65 -33.05 0.09
C ARG A 39 -9.43 -33.01 -0.82
N ALA A 40 -9.08 -31.82 -1.31
CA ALA A 40 -8.02 -31.65 -2.28
C ALA A 40 -6.66 -31.58 -1.57
N SER A 41 -5.73 -32.43 -2.03
CA SER A 41 -4.46 -32.72 -1.38
C SER A 41 -3.29 -31.87 -1.92
N SER A 42 -2.45 -31.32 -1.02
CA SER A 42 -1.16 -30.64 -1.25
C SER A 42 -1.19 -29.28 -1.99
N PRO A 43 -0.11 -28.50 -2.15
CA PRO A 43 -0.02 -27.28 -2.97
C PRO A 43 -0.41 -27.54 -4.42
N GLY A 44 -0.27 -28.79 -4.87
CA GLY A 44 -0.85 -29.28 -6.11
C GLY A 44 -2.36 -29.05 -6.19
N SER A 45 -3.08 -29.06 -5.08
CA SER A 45 -4.52 -28.71 -5.02
C SER A 45 -4.77 -27.23 -5.30
N VAL A 46 -3.99 -26.31 -4.73
CA VAL A 46 -4.10 -24.85 -5.00
C VAL A 46 -3.77 -24.58 -6.47
N MET A 47 -2.66 -25.14 -6.96
CA MET A 47 -2.28 -25.06 -8.38
C MET A 47 -3.36 -25.67 -9.27
N SER A 48 -3.92 -26.83 -8.91
CA SER A 48 -4.99 -27.49 -9.68
C SER A 48 -6.32 -26.77 -9.61
N TRP A 49 -6.58 -26.00 -8.56
CA TRP A 49 -7.78 -25.18 -8.42
C TRP A 49 -7.64 -23.93 -9.29
N ALA A 50 -6.48 -23.26 -9.24
CA ALA A 50 -6.15 -22.12 -10.07
C ALA A 50 -6.02 -22.46 -11.56
N ALA A 51 -5.62 -23.70 -11.90
CA ALA A 51 -5.47 -24.16 -13.28
C ALA A 51 -6.76 -24.76 -13.89
N ARG A 52 -7.87 -24.79 -13.16
CA ARG A 52 -9.15 -25.25 -13.70
C ARG A 52 -9.81 -24.13 -14.51
N ASP A 53 -10.40 -24.51 -15.63
CA ASP A 53 -11.16 -23.62 -16.52
C ASP A 53 -12.28 -22.89 -15.72
N PRO A 54 -12.42 -21.55 -15.82
CA PRO A 54 -13.43 -20.73 -15.12
C PRO A 54 -14.84 -21.31 -15.14
N GLY A 55 -15.22 -21.94 -16.26
CA GLY A 55 -16.54 -22.54 -16.45
C GLY A 55 -16.75 -23.90 -15.77
N SER A 56 -15.71 -24.50 -15.18
CA SER A 56 -15.72 -25.91 -14.73
C SER A 56 -15.57 -26.13 -13.21
N SER A 57 -15.09 -25.15 -12.44
CA SER A 57 -14.95 -25.30 -10.98
C SER A 57 -16.23 -24.84 -10.26
N ALA A 58 -17.08 -25.80 -9.89
CA ALA A 58 -18.30 -25.60 -9.08
C ALA A 58 -18.04 -25.14 -7.62
N GLU A 59 -16.80 -24.83 -7.28
CA GLU A 59 -16.38 -24.39 -5.95
C GLU A 59 -16.27 -22.86 -5.99
N GLY A 60 -17.02 -22.19 -5.12
CA GLY A 60 -16.94 -20.74 -4.93
C GLY A 60 -15.67 -20.32 -4.17
N PRO A 61 -15.62 -19.09 -3.62
CA PRO A 61 -14.42 -18.57 -2.96
C PRO A 61 -13.87 -19.48 -1.85
N LEU A 62 -12.56 -19.73 -1.86
CA LEU A 62 -11.86 -20.63 -0.92
C LEU A 62 -10.89 -19.87 -0.01
N SER A 63 -10.78 -20.31 1.23
CA SER A 63 -9.80 -19.85 2.21
C SER A 63 -8.62 -20.81 2.33
N SER A 64 -7.55 -20.36 2.98
CA SER A 64 -6.39 -21.22 3.27
C SER A 64 -6.74 -22.47 4.10
N LEU A 65 -7.88 -22.50 4.78
CA LEU A 65 -8.34 -23.65 5.57
C LEU A 65 -9.12 -24.69 4.76
N ASP A 66 -9.55 -24.34 3.55
CA ASP A 66 -10.26 -25.25 2.65
C ASP A 66 -9.29 -26.19 1.90
N PHE A 67 -7.98 -25.88 1.98
CA PHE A 67 -6.90 -26.73 1.50
C PHE A 67 -6.35 -27.56 2.66
N GLU A 68 -5.96 -28.81 2.37
CA GLU A 68 -5.25 -29.62 3.37
C GLU A 68 -3.99 -28.89 3.82
N ARG A 69 -3.81 -28.76 5.14
CA ARG A 69 -2.54 -28.28 5.68
C ARG A 69 -1.48 -29.29 5.28
N GLU A 70 -0.46 -28.84 4.55
CA GLU A 70 0.76 -29.65 4.48
C GLU A 70 1.33 -29.76 5.89
N THR A 71 1.33 -30.96 6.43
CA THR A 71 2.17 -31.31 7.57
C THR A 71 3.60 -31.47 7.05
N GLY A 72 4.39 -30.40 7.16
CA GLY A 72 5.78 -30.33 6.73
C GLY A 72 6.47 -29.11 7.33
N PRO A 73 7.81 -29.01 7.23
CA PRO A 73 8.54 -27.85 7.74
C PRO A 73 8.02 -26.58 7.07
N THR A 74 7.78 -25.53 7.87
CA THR A 74 7.45 -24.20 7.37
C THR A 74 8.54 -23.73 6.42
N LYS A 75 8.17 -23.18 5.27
CA LYS A 75 9.15 -22.60 4.34
C LYS A 75 9.49 -21.19 4.83
N ASP A 76 10.75 -20.83 4.76
CA ASP A 76 11.15 -19.43 4.95
C ASP A 76 10.63 -18.62 3.76
N TRP A 77 9.70 -17.71 4.03
CA TRP A 77 9.12 -16.81 3.05
C TRP A 77 9.29 -15.39 3.57
N PHE A 78 10.25 -14.66 2.98
CA PHE A 78 10.64 -13.31 3.41
C PHE A 78 11.05 -13.21 4.89
N GLY A 79 11.77 -14.21 5.42
CA GLY A 79 12.29 -14.21 6.79
C GLY A 79 11.29 -14.71 7.84
N MET A 80 10.13 -15.21 7.42
CA MET A 80 9.08 -15.70 8.30
C MET A 80 8.70 -17.15 7.96
N PRO A 81 8.50 -18.01 8.97
CA PRO A 81 8.02 -19.37 8.74
C PRO A 81 6.57 -19.34 8.21
N GLU A 82 6.41 -19.76 6.96
CA GLU A 82 5.15 -19.66 6.23
C GLU A 82 4.61 -21.05 5.85
N ASN A 83 3.28 -21.20 5.93
CA ASN A 83 2.61 -22.39 5.39
C ASN A 83 2.67 -22.31 3.86
N ALA A 84 3.13 -23.38 3.21
CA ALA A 84 3.22 -23.47 1.74
C ALA A 84 1.92 -23.07 1.02
N VAL A 85 0.75 -23.42 1.57
CA VAL A 85 -0.56 -22.99 1.03
C VAL A 85 -0.69 -21.47 1.04
N ARG A 86 -0.33 -20.80 2.14
CA ARG A 86 -0.42 -19.34 2.24
C ARG A 86 0.60 -18.67 1.30
N ALA A 87 1.81 -19.20 1.19
CA ALA A 87 2.81 -18.69 0.25
C ALA A 87 2.35 -18.79 -1.21
N VAL A 88 1.75 -19.91 -1.63
CA VAL A 88 1.21 -20.07 -3.00
C VAL A 88 0.01 -19.15 -3.24
N LEU A 89 -0.92 -19.02 -2.28
CA LEU A 89 -2.04 -18.08 -2.39
C LEU A 89 -1.55 -16.63 -2.51
N GLU A 90 -0.52 -16.26 -1.74
CA GLU A 90 0.09 -14.93 -1.85
C GLU A 90 0.76 -14.73 -3.22
N ALA A 91 1.54 -15.71 -3.70
CA ALA A 91 2.17 -15.65 -5.02
C ALA A 91 1.12 -15.47 -6.13
N PHE A 92 0.05 -16.26 -6.12
CA PHE A 92 -1.05 -16.14 -7.08
C PHE A 92 -1.83 -14.84 -6.98
N THR A 93 -1.93 -14.27 -5.78
CA THR A 93 -2.51 -12.94 -5.61
C THR A 93 -1.61 -11.88 -6.24
N VAL A 94 -0.29 -11.95 -6.01
CA VAL A 94 0.68 -10.99 -6.54
C VAL A 94 0.81 -11.10 -8.06
N THR A 95 0.69 -12.29 -8.64
CA THR A 95 0.73 -12.52 -10.09
C THR A 95 -0.64 -12.35 -10.76
N GLY A 96 -1.69 -11.97 -10.03
CA GLY A 96 -3.01 -11.69 -10.60
C GLY A 96 -3.79 -12.93 -11.08
N VAL A 97 -3.45 -14.13 -10.60
CA VAL A 97 -4.21 -15.35 -10.93
C VAL A 97 -5.49 -15.42 -10.08
N ILE A 98 -5.39 -15.02 -8.81
CA ILE A 98 -6.51 -15.02 -7.87
C ILE A 98 -6.64 -13.64 -7.21
N GLY A 99 -7.85 -13.29 -6.79
CA GLY A 99 -8.13 -12.07 -6.06
C GLY A 99 -8.83 -12.35 -4.74
N LEU A 100 -8.88 -11.33 -3.88
CA LEU A 100 -9.62 -11.39 -2.61
C LEU A 100 -11.12 -11.18 -2.88
N ALA A 101 -11.90 -12.25 -2.80
CA ALA A 101 -13.35 -12.20 -2.98
C ALA A 101 -14.08 -11.61 -1.77
N ARG A 102 -13.68 -12.02 -0.55
CA ARG A 102 -14.28 -11.55 0.70
C ARG A 102 -13.39 -11.81 1.91
N ARG A 103 -13.76 -11.21 3.04
CA ARG A 103 -13.15 -11.47 4.35
C ARG A 103 -14.21 -11.79 5.39
N ASP A 104 -13.94 -12.80 6.22
CA ASP A 104 -14.66 -13.07 7.46
C ASP A 104 -13.72 -12.80 8.62
N GLY A 105 -13.82 -11.61 9.21
CA GLY A 105 -12.79 -11.11 10.13
C GLY A 105 -11.42 -11.07 9.46
N ASN A 106 -10.43 -11.74 10.05
CA ASN A 106 -9.07 -11.85 9.49
C ASN A 106 -8.92 -12.95 8.44
N ARG A 107 -9.95 -13.77 8.22
CA ARG A 107 -9.90 -14.86 7.23
C ARG A 107 -10.14 -14.30 5.84
N ARG A 108 -9.24 -14.61 4.91
CA ARG A 108 -9.33 -14.24 3.50
C ARG A 108 -9.89 -15.39 2.68
N TYR A 109 -10.85 -15.09 1.82
CA TYR A 109 -11.37 -16.00 0.81
C TYR A 109 -11.00 -15.48 -0.56
N TYR A 110 -10.40 -16.35 -1.37
CA TYR A 110 -9.89 -16.05 -2.69
C TYR A 110 -10.75 -16.71 -3.77
N ASP A 111 -10.87 -16.04 -4.90
CA ASP A 111 -11.47 -16.61 -6.11
C ASP A 111 -10.59 -16.27 -7.32
N LEU A 112 -10.86 -16.91 -8.45
CA LEU A 112 -10.18 -16.60 -9.71
C LEU A 112 -10.42 -15.14 -10.06
N LEU A 113 -9.36 -14.43 -10.47
CA LEU A 113 -9.47 -12.99 -10.74
C LEU A 113 -10.52 -12.71 -11.84
N GLU A 114 -10.68 -13.65 -12.77
CA GLU A 114 -11.67 -13.60 -13.86
C GLU A 114 -13.13 -13.67 -13.45
N ARG A 115 -13.41 -14.15 -12.24
CA ARG A 115 -14.76 -14.13 -11.66
C ARG A 115 -15.03 -12.86 -10.86
N LEU A 116 -13.97 -12.14 -10.49
CA LEU A 116 -14.04 -10.96 -9.64
C LEU A 116 -14.03 -9.65 -10.44
N LEU A 117 -13.43 -9.64 -11.63
CA LEU A 117 -13.28 -8.46 -12.46
C LEU A 117 -13.98 -8.63 -13.81
N PRO A 118 -14.49 -7.54 -14.43
CA PRO A 118 -15.01 -7.57 -15.78
C PRO A 118 -13.96 -8.05 -16.81
N ALA A 119 -14.41 -8.74 -17.85
CA ALA A 119 -13.53 -9.31 -18.88
C ALA A 119 -12.69 -8.23 -19.58
N GLU A 120 -13.25 -7.03 -19.74
CA GLU A 120 -12.59 -5.89 -20.37
C GLU A 120 -11.38 -5.40 -19.55
N VAL A 121 -11.46 -5.51 -18.22
CA VAL A 121 -10.35 -5.13 -17.32
C VAL A 121 -9.22 -6.15 -17.40
N LEU A 122 -9.55 -7.45 -17.50
CA LEU A 122 -8.56 -8.52 -17.60
C LEU A 122 -7.85 -8.55 -18.95
N ALA A 123 -8.58 -8.22 -20.01
CA ALA A 123 -8.04 -8.16 -21.36
C ALA A 123 -7.21 -6.88 -21.62
N HIS A 124 -7.25 -5.90 -20.70
CA HIS A 124 -6.51 -4.65 -20.84
C HIS A 124 -5.04 -4.84 -20.46
N GLU A 125 -4.16 -4.83 -21.46
CA GLU A 125 -2.72 -4.87 -21.27
C GLU A 125 -2.12 -3.47 -21.35
N VAL A 126 -1.36 -3.09 -20.32
CA VAL A 126 -0.58 -1.84 -20.29
C VAL A 126 0.90 -2.20 -20.45
N PRO A 127 1.67 -1.55 -21.34
CA PRO A 127 3.10 -1.79 -21.47
C PRO A 127 3.83 -1.67 -20.11
N GLU A 128 4.75 -2.58 -19.81
CA GLU A 128 5.42 -2.63 -18.49
C GLU A 128 6.03 -1.28 -18.11
N ARG A 129 6.68 -0.60 -19.06
CA ARG A 129 7.29 0.71 -18.85
C ARG A 129 6.28 1.76 -18.39
N GLU A 130 5.09 1.79 -18.98
CA GLU A 130 4.01 2.69 -18.59
C GLU A 130 3.48 2.34 -17.19
N GLN A 131 3.34 1.04 -16.87
CA GLN A 131 2.97 0.63 -15.51
C GLN A 131 4.00 1.09 -14.47
N LEU A 132 5.29 1.02 -14.78
CA LEU A 132 6.37 1.43 -13.88
C LEU A 132 6.38 2.94 -13.67
N LEU A 133 6.23 3.73 -14.74
CA LEU A 133 6.08 5.19 -14.66
C LEU A 133 4.86 5.59 -13.82
N HIS A 134 3.70 4.96 -14.09
CA HIS A 134 2.48 5.19 -13.33
C HIS A 134 2.66 4.87 -11.83
N LYS A 135 3.22 3.70 -11.51
CA LYS A 135 3.48 3.28 -10.11
C LYS A 135 4.43 4.25 -9.41
N LEU A 136 5.48 4.70 -10.10
CA LEU A 136 6.45 5.64 -9.53
C LEU A 136 5.82 7.01 -9.29
N LEU A 137 5.11 7.57 -10.28
CA LEU A 137 4.39 8.84 -10.18
C LEU A 137 3.33 8.80 -9.06
N SER A 138 2.63 7.68 -8.92
CA SER A 138 1.68 7.44 -7.82
C SER A 138 2.31 7.58 -6.43
N ARG A 139 3.58 7.18 -6.24
CA ARG A 139 4.27 7.37 -4.95
C ARG A 139 4.55 8.83 -4.65
N TYR A 140 4.96 9.60 -5.66
CA TYR A 140 5.15 11.05 -5.52
C TYR A 140 3.83 11.76 -5.22
N ARG A 141 2.75 11.40 -5.93
CA ARG A 141 1.40 11.92 -5.70
C ARG A 141 0.89 11.63 -4.29
N ALA A 142 1.07 10.40 -3.81
CA ALA A 142 0.53 9.99 -2.52
C ALA A 142 1.26 10.66 -1.34
N HIS A 143 2.57 10.86 -1.46
CA HIS A 143 3.38 11.35 -0.35
C HIS A 143 3.56 12.88 -0.36
N GLY A 144 3.80 13.49 -1.52
CA GLY A 144 4.24 14.88 -1.63
C GLY A 144 5.67 15.09 -1.10
N LEU A 145 6.48 15.92 -1.76
CA LEU A 145 7.89 16.21 -1.36
C LEU A 145 8.74 14.96 -1.10
N LEU A 146 8.45 13.85 -1.77
CA LEU A 146 9.17 12.60 -1.58
C LEU A 146 10.58 12.72 -2.17
N GLY A 147 11.58 12.24 -1.44
CA GLY A 147 12.96 12.21 -1.93
C GLY A 147 13.19 11.09 -2.96
N PRO A 148 14.28 11.14 -3.76
CA PRO A 148 14.62 10.11 -4.73
C PRO A 148 14.94 8.74 -4.08
N GLY A 149 15.41 8.76 -2.83
CA GLY A 149 15.67 7.55 -2.04
C GLY A 149 14.40 6.91 -1.49
N GLY A 150 13.38 7.73 -1.19
CA GLY A 150 12.20 7.31 -0.44
C GLY A 150 12.54 6.87 0.99
N ALA A 151 11.54 6.37 1.70
CA ALA A 151 11.74 5.69 2.97
C ALA A 151 11.61 4.17 2.78
N GLY A 152 11.82 3.40 3.85
CA GLY A 152 11.80 1.93 3.82
C GLY A 152 10.54 1.39 3.14
N GLY A 153 10.71 0.69 2.02
CA GLY A 153 9.63 0.06 1.28
C GLY A 153 8.82 0.96 0.33
N THR A 154 9.03 2.28 0.30
CA THR A 154 8.21 3.21 -0.50
C THR A 154 8.16 2.84 -2.00
N PHE A 155 9.30 2.40 -2.53
CA PHE A 155 9.46 2.01 -3.93
C PHE A 155 9.54 0.50 -4.14
N ASP A 156 9.17 -0.29 -3.13
CA ASP A 156 9.17 -1.74 -3.25
C ASP A 156 8.24 -2.18 -4.37
N ARG A 157 8.67 -3.22 -5.09
CA ARG A 157 7.94 -3.83 -6.21
C ARG A 157 7.69 -2.90 -7.42
N ILE A 158 8.33 -1.72 -7.47
CA ILE A 158 8.33 -0.88 -8.68
C ILE A 158 9.51 -1.29 -9.57
N ALA A 159 10.70 -0.79 -9.27
CA ALA A 159 11.92 -1.06 -10.02
C ALA A 159 13.16 -0.99 -9.12
N PRO A 160 14.25 -1.71 -9.47
CA PRO A 160 15.52 -1.57 -8.77
C PRO A 160 16.04 -0.12 -8.84
N PRO A 161 16.93 0.31 -7.92
CA PRO A 161 17.48 1.66 -7.94
C PRO A 161 18.12 2.03 -9.29
N LYS A 162 18.97 1.15 -9.82
CA LYS A 162 19.73 1.33 -11.05
C LYS A 162 19.22 0.39 -12.13
N SER A 163 19.31 0.82 -13.38
CA SER A 163 19.02 -0.02 -14.54
C SER A 163 20.04 -1.14 -14.68
N THR A 164 19.58 -2.30 -15.14
CA THR A 164 20.41 -3.40 -15.64
C THR A 164 20.09 -3.59 -17.13
N PRO A 165 20.89 -4.36 -17.90
CA PRO A 165 20.56 -4.65 -19.29
C PRO A 165 19.16 -5.26 -19.49
N GLU A 166 18.64 -5.95 -18.47
CA GLU A 166 17.36 -6.67 -18.50
C GLU A 166 16.19 -5.86 -17.92
N ARG A 167 16.45 -4.81 -17.12
CA ARG A 167 15.39 -4.09 -16.40
C ARG A 167 15.74 -2.61 -16.18
N VAL A 168 14.81 -1.74 -16.54
CA VAL A 168 14.90 -0.31 -16.25
C VAL A 168 14.87 -0.04 -14.74
N GLY A 169 15.75 0.85 -14.29
CA GLY A 169 15.84 1.29 -12.90
C GLY A 169 14.93 2.47 -12.61
N ARG A 170 14.50 2.61 -11.35
CA ARG A 170 13.64 3.71 -10.92
C ARG A 170 14.31 5.09 -11.03
N ASN A 171 15.64 5.16 -11.04
CA ASN A 171 16.34 6.44 -11.23
C ASN A 171 16.10 6.99 -12.64
N GLU A 172 16.24 6.14 -13.66
CA GLU A 172 16.00 6.49 -15.06
C GLU A 172 14.53 6.84 -15.30
N LEU A 173 13.60 6.04 -14.77
CA LEU A 173 12.16 6.33 -14.84
C LEU A 173 11.81 7.69 -14.20
N ARG A 174 12.51 8.06 -13.12
CA ARG A 174 12.30 9.35 -12.47
C ARG A 174 12.87 10.50 -13.28
N GLU A 175 14.06 10.34 -13.84
CA GLU A 175 14.66 11.34 -14.74
C GLU A 175 13.74 11.59 -15.93
N GLU A 176 13.19 10.54 -16.52
CA GLU A 176 12.16 10.66 -17.56
C GLU A 176 10.92 11.43 -17.06
N LEU A 177 10.38 11.13 -15.88
CA LEU A 177 9.23 11.88 -15.34
C LEU A 177 9.56 13.38 -15.13
N VAL A 178 10.81 13.71 -14.84
CA VAL A 178 11.28 15.10 -14.75
C VAL A 178 11.40 15.73 -16.14
N GLU A 179 11.97 15.03 -17.12
CA GLU A 179 12.09 15.49 -18.51
C GLU A 179 10.73 15.71 -19.18
N LEU A 180 9.76 14.83 -18.89
CA LEU A 180 8.38 14.97 -19.33
C LEU A 180 7.63 16.11 -18.60
N GLY A 181 8.23 16.72 -17.59
CA GLY A 181 7.61 17.76 -16.78
C GLY A 181 6.46 17.24 -15.90
N ALA A 182 6.40 15.94 -15.61
CA ALA A 182 5.43 15.38 -14.66
C ALA A 182 5.89 15.58 -13.21
N LEU A 183 7.21 15.56 -12.98
CA LEU A 183 7.84 15.83 -11.69
C LEU A 183 8.75 17.05 -11.76
N VAL A 184 8.71 17.87 -10.71
CA VAL A 184 9.57 19.04 -10.56
C VAL A 184 10.50 18.82 -9.36
N PRO A 185 11.82 18.81 -9.56
CA PRO A 185 12.78 18.83 -8.46
C PRO A 185 12.71 20.16 -7.73
N VAL A 186 12.63 20.12 -6.41
CA VAL A 186 12.63 21.30 -5.53
C VAL A 186 13.63 21.12 -4.40
N ASP A 187 14.21 22.23 -3.96
CA ASP A 187 15.00 22.32 -2.74
C ASP A 187 14.12 22.90 -1.64
N VAL A 188 14.18 22.30 -0.45
CA VAL A 188 13.39 22.72 0.71
C VAL A 188 14.36 23.11 1.82
N GLU A 189 14.20 24.32 2.35
CA GLU A 189 15.04 24.82 3.43
C GLU A 189 15.01 23.88 4.64
N GLY A 190 16.18 23.64 5.25
CA GLY A 190 16.31 22.74 6.40
C GLY A 190 16.17 21.23 6.07
N VAL A 191 15.77 20.87 4.86
CA VAL A 191 15.63 19.47 4.43
C VAL A 191 16.80 19.07 3.55
N ARG A 192 17.50 18.00 3.94
CA ARG A 192 18.61 17.47 3.14
C ARG A 192 18.12 16.73 1.90
N GLY A 193 18.77 17.01 0.77
CA GLY A 193 18.58 16.32 -0.50
C GLY A 193 17.39 16.85 -1.30
N LYS A 194 17.43 16.63 -2.62
CA LYS A 194 16.38 17.06 -3.55
C LYS A 194 15.06 16.39 -3.21
N ARG A 195 13.97 17.16 -3.23
CA ARG A 195 12.60 16.66 -3.16
C ARG A 195 11.96 16.76 -4.53
N LEU A 196 10.92 15.96 -4.77
CA LEU A 196 10.15 16.03 -6.01
C LEU A 196 8.68 16.26 -5.68
N VAL A 197 8.04 17.12 -6.45
CA VAL A 197 6.60 17.36 -6.44
C VAL A 197 6.00 17.11 -7.81
N LEU A 198 4.70 16.89 -7.87
CA LEU A 198 4.01 16.89 -9.15
C LEU A 198 4.04 18.30 -9.74
N ALA A 199 4.22 18.41 -11.06
CA ALA A 199 4.22 19.72 -11.71
C ALA A 199 2.90 20.47 -11.52
N GLU A 200 1.77 19.75 -11.49
CA GLU A 200 0.44 20.30 -11.22
C GLU A 200 0.29 20.88 -9.81
N GLU A 201 1.16 20.50 -8.87
CA GLU A 201 1.13 20.94 -7.47
C GLU A 201 2.16 22.04 -7.18
N LEU A 202 2.99 22.42 -8.14
CA LEU A 202 4.05 23.42 -7.93
C LEU A 202 3.48 24.78 -7.46
N ALA A 203 2.31 25.16 -7.96
CA ALA A 203 1.63 26.38 -7.56
C ALA A 203 1.25 26.39 -6.07
N LEU A 204 0.99 25.23 -5.46
CA LEU A 204 0.68 25.12 -4.03
C LEU A 204 1.88 25.50 -3.15
N LEU A 205 3.11 25.32 -3.65
CA LEU A 205 4.32 25.75 -2.93
C LEU A 205 4.56 27.26 -3.04
N GLN A 206 4.10 27.88 -4.13
CA GLN A 206 4.28 29.31 -4.37
C GLN A 206 3.21 30.16 -3.68
N ALA A 207 1.99 29.64 -3.60
CA ALA A 207 0.86 30.28 -2.95
C ALA A 207 0.10 29.23 -2.12
N PRO A 208 0.64 28.81 -0.96
CA PRO A 208 -0.03 27.84 -0.11
C PRO A 208 -1.37 28.41 0.37
N PRO A 209 -2.44 27.62 0.36
CA PRO A 209 -3.71 28.04 0.95
C PRO A 209 -3.56 28.22 2.46
N GLU A 210 -4.32 29.15 3.03
CA GLU A 210 -4.39 29.30 4.49
C GLU A 210 -4.94 28.00 5.11
N PRO A 211 -4.25 27.41 6.11
CA PRO A 211 -4.71 26.18 6.74
C PRO A 211 -6.08 26.38 7.39
N THR A 212 -7.03 25.51 7.07
CA THR A 212 -8.29 25.47 7.81
C THR A 212 -8.02 24.99 9.23
N PRO A 213 -8.65 25.58 10.27
CA PRO A 213 -8.52 25.12 11.66
C PRO A 213 -9.31 23.82 11.84
N SER A 214 -8.82 22.73 11.25
CA SER A 214 -9.41 21.39 11.26
C SER A 214 -8.46 20.41 11.93
N VAL A 215 -9.02 19.40 12.61
CA VAL A 215 -8.25 18.31 13.19
C VAL A 215 -8.39 17.05 12.34
N ALA A 216 -7.26 16.37 12.09
CA ALA A 216 -7.21 15.06 11.47
C ALA A 216 -6.42 14.08 12.34
N PHE A 217 -6.88 12.82 12.39
CA PHE A 217 -6.12 11.71 12.98
C PHE A 217 -5.45 10.92 11.86
N ILE A 218 -4.12 10.90 11.86
CA ILE A 218 -3.35 10.28 10.79
C ILE A 218 -3.20 8.79 11.09
N ALA A 219 -3.56 7.95 10.12
CA ALA A 219 -3.38 6.50 10.27
C ALA A 219 -1.88 6.15 10.27
N PRO A 220 -1.42 5.13 11.04
CA PRO A 220 0.00 4.77 11.08
C PRO A 220 0.59 4.31 9.74
N PHE A 221 -0.27 3.97 8.77
CA PHE A 221 0.11 3.57 7.42
C PHE A 221 -0.20 4.63 6.36
N ASP A 222 -0.64 5.82 6.79
CA ASP A 222 -0.83 6.95 5.90
C ASP A 222 0.47 7.30 5.17
N SER A 223 0.36 7.73 3.91
CA SER A 223 1.52 8.06 3.10
C SER A 223 2.34 9.19 3.69
N LEU A 224 1.71 10.11 4.44
CA LEU A 224 2.41 11.16 5.16
C LEU A 224 3.42 10.59 6.15
N LEU A 225 3.18 9.40 6.73
CA LEU A 225 4.08 8.80 7.72
C LEU A 225 5.16 7.90 7.11
N TRP A 226 5.26 7.77 5.78
CA TRP A 226 6.28 6.90 5.17
C TRP A 226 7.70 7.46 5.40
N ASP A 227 7.95 8.75 5.17
CA ASP A 227 9.24 9.41 5.39
C ASP A 227 9.29 10.14 6.75
N THR A 228 9.51 9.37 7.82
CA THR A 228 9.60 9.93 9.19
C THR A 228 10.75 10.92 9.37
N ALA A 229 11.81 10.81 8.55
CA ALA A 229 12.92 11.78 8.58
C ALA A 229 12.52 13.13 8.00
N LEU A 230 11.69 13.13 6.94
CA LEU A 230 11.07 14.34 6.42
C LEU A 230 10.13 14.94 7.46
N LEU A 231 9.32 14.12 8.14
CA LEU A 231 8.42 14.60 9.21
C LEU A 231 9.16 15.30 10.34
N ALA A 232 10.25 14.69 10.81
CA ALA A 232 11.09 15.30 11.82
C ALA A 232 11.70 16.63 11.36
N SER A 233 12.05 16.74 10.08
CA SER A 233 12.70 17.94 9.52
C SER A 233 11.70 19.08 9.23
N LEU A 234 10.50 18.77 8.72
CA LEU A 234 9.48 19.76 8.37
C LEU A 234 8.60 20.16 9.54
N PHE A 235 8.18 19.18 10.35
CA PHE A 235 7.16 19.39 11.37
C PHE A 235 7.71 19.32 12.80
N ALA A 236 9.02 19.09 12.96
CA ALA A 236 9.64 18.81 14.26
C ALA A 236 8.94 17.67 15.02
N PHE A 237 8.42 16.68 14.28
CA PHE A 237 7.60 15.60 14.84
C PHE A 237 8.30 14.24 14.68
N ASP A 238 8.73 13.65 15.80
CA ASP A 238 9.27 12.29 15.83
C ASP A 238 8.15 11.29 16.11
N TYR A 239 7.98 10.32 15.22
CA TYR A 239 6.93 9.31 15.30
C TYR A 239 7.52 7.90 15.37
N ARG A 240 7.55 7.35 16.59
CA ARG A 240 8.06 6.00 16.91
C ARG A 240 7.04 5.18 17.69
N TRP A 241 5.78 5.24 17.28
CA TRP A 241 4.67 4.60 18.00
C TRP A 241 4.12 3.39 17.25
N GLY A 242 3.44 2.51 18.00
CA GLY A 242 2.76 1.34 17.44
C GLY A 242 1.49 1.72 16.68
N TYR A 243 0.90 0.74 15.99
CA TYR A 243 -0.23 0.90 15.06
C TYR A 243 -1.56 1.39 15.66
N TYR A 244 -1.59 1.73 16.95
CA TYR A 244 -2.80 2.14 17.68
C TYR A 244 -2.76 3.60 18.14
N VAL A 245 -1.61 4.28 18.01
CA VAL A 245 -1.47 5.69 18.37
C VAL A 245 -1.51 6.51 17.09
N LEU A 246 -2.48 7.40 16.97
CA LEU A 246 -2.70 8.23 15.79
C LEU A 246 -2.13 9.63 16.04
N PRO A 247 -1.25 10.16 15.18
CA PRO A 247 -0.89 11.57 15.21
C PRO A 247 -2.11 12.47 15.02
N ILE A 248 -2.14 13.58 15.76
CA ILE A 248 -3.16 14.62 15.67
C ILE A 248 -2.56 15.78 14.89
N VAL A 249 -3.13 16.08 13.72
CA VAL A 249 -2.80 17.28 12.95
C VAL A 249 -3.89 18.32 13.23
N PHE A 250 -3.49 19.57 13.50
CA PHE A 250 -4.38 20.72 13.57
C PHE A 250 -3.87 21.81 12.64
N GLY A 251 -4.68 22.19 11.65
CA GLY A 251 -4.22 23.04 10.56
C GLY A 251 -3.10 22.34 9.79
N ASP A 252 -1.90 22.91 9.85
CA ASP A 252 -0.68 22.45 9.18
C ASP A 252 0.38 21.88 10.16
N ARG A 253 0.02 21.66 11.43
CA ARG A 253 0.95 21.21 12.47
C ARG A 253 0.52 19.91 13.12
N PHE A 254 1.50 19.05 13.43
CA PHE A 254 1.30 17.97 14.38
C PHE A 254 1.27 18.56 15.80
N VAL A 255 0.17 18.32 16.52
CA VAL A 255 -0.09 18.93 17.83
C VAL A 255 -0.17 17.92 18.95
N GLY A 256 -0.23 16.64 18.62
CA GLY A 256 -0.26 15.58 19.62
C GLY A 256 -0.47 14.20 19.02
N ARG A 257 -0.87 13.27 19.89
CA ARG A 257 -1.11 11.85 19.60
C ARG A 257 -2.32 11.39 20.41
N ILE A 258 -3.15 10.53 19.84
CA ILE A 258 -4.31 9.93 20.50
C ILE A 258 -4.25 8.41 20.36
N GLU A 259 -4.59 7.67 21.41
CA GLU A 259 -4.71 6.21 21.36
C GLU A 259 -6.18 5.79 21.47
N PRO A 260 -6.92 5.73 20.34
CA PRO A 260 -8.29 5.26 20.34
C PRO A 260 -8.36 3.73 20.17
N ARG A 261 -9.27 3.10 20.91
CA ARG A 261 -9.63 1.69 20.78
C ARG A 261 -11.09 1.55 20.40
N ILE A 262 -11.35 0.97 19.24
CA ILE A 262 -12.72 0.66 18.79
C ILE A 262 -13.18 -0.64 19.46
N ASP A 263 -14.22 -0.56 20.28
CA ASP A 263 -14.93 -1.71 20.87
C ASP A 263 -16.25 -1.88 20.13
N ARG A 264 -16.23 -2.78 19.13
CA ARG A 264 -17.38 -3.04 18.25
C ARG A 264 -18.54 -3.69 19.01
N ASP A 265 -18.24 -4.58 19.95
CA ASP A 265 -19.26 -5.32 20.72
C ASP A 265 -20.11 -4.38 21.58
N ARG A 266 -19.49 -3.30 22.09
CA ARG A 266 -20.19 -2.28 22.89
C ARG A 266 -20.52 -1.00 22.13
N ALA A 267 -20.29 -0.99 20.81
CA ALA A 267 -20.50 0.16 19.92
C ALA A 267 -19.92 1.48 20.46
N ARG A 268 -18.67 1.45 20.93
CA ARG A 268 -17.97 2.60 21.52
C ARG A 268 -16.54 2.74 21.01
N VAL A 269 -15.99 3.94 21.17
CA VAL A 269 -14.55 4.19 21.08
C VAL A 269 -14.05 4.58 22.47
N GLU A 270 -13.01 3.92 22.94
CA GLU A 270 -12.32 4.24 24.19
C GLU A 270 -11.02 4.96 23.87
N VAL A 271 -10.84 6.18 24.38
CA VAL A 271 -9.57 6.91 24.32
C VAL A 271 -8.74 6.47 25.51
N LEU A 272 -7.68 5.70 25.24
CA LEU A 272 -6.78 5.14 26.24
C LEU A 272 -5.81 6.19 26.76
N ASP A 273 -5.27 7.00 25.85
CA ASP A 273 -4.36 8.10 26.21
C ASP A 273 -4.33 9.21 25.14
N VAL A 274 -3.84 10.38 25.55
CA VAL A 274 -3.60 11.55 24.69
C VAL A 274 -2.32 12.24 25.13
N TRP A 275 -1.44 12.51 24.17
CA TRP A 275 -0.19 13.26 24.38
C TRP A 275 -0.19 14.52 23.52
N TRP A 276 0.20 15.65 24.08
CA TRP A 276 0.34 16.91 23.34
C TRP A 276 1.81 17.18 23.05
N GLU A 277 2.11 17.77 21.88
CA GLU A 277 3.47 18.20 21.59
C GLU A 277 3.89 19.36 22.51
N ASP A 278 5.20 19.48 22.74
CA ASP A 278 5.77 20.58 23.52
C ASP A 278 5.34 21.94 22.96
N GLY A 279 4.86 22.80 23.84
CA GLY A 279 4.38 24.14 23.47
C GLY A 279 2.95 24.18 22.91
N PHE A 280 2.27 23.04 22.75
CA PHE A 280 0.86 23.02 22.38
C PHE A 280 -0.06 22.97 23.61
N ALA A 281 -1.02 23.90 23.67
CA ALA A 281 -2.00 23.97 24.74
C ALA A 281 -3.42 24.03 24.15
N PRO A 282 -4.20 22.93 24.19
CA PRO A 282 -5.51 22.83 23.54
C PRO A 282 -6.48 23.99 23.79
N ARG A 283 -6.51 24.52 25.01
CA ARG A 283 -7.42 25.63 25.40
C ARG A 283 -7.00 27.00 24.89
N ARG A 284 -5.74 27.15 24.50
CA ARG A 284 -5.16 28.42 24.04
C ARG A 284 -5.04 28.47 22.51
N ALA A 285 -5.28 27.37 21.82
CA ALA A 285 -5.30 27.30 20.38
C ALA A 285 -6.71 27.61 19.87
N ASP A 286 -6.86 28.74 19.19
CA ASP A 286 -8.14 29.20 18.67
C ASP A 286 -8.73 28.16 17.70
N GLY A 287 -10.02 27.85 17.87
CA GLY A 287 -10.74 26.88 17.04
C GLY A 287 -10.41 25.40 17.30
N PHE A 288 -9.31 25.07 17.99
CA PHE A 288 -8.86 23.69 18.17
C PHE A 288 -9.90 22.80 18.87
N VAL A 289 -10.54 23.30 19.92
CA VAL A 289 -11.47 22.49 20.73
C VAL A 289 -12.66 22.03 19.89
N ASP A 290 -13.21 22.90 19.05
CA ASP A 290 -14.34 22.57 18.19
C ASP A 290 -13.92 21.67 17.04
N ALA A 291 -12.77 21.95 16.43
CA ALA A 291 -12.17 21.09 15.41
C ALA A 291 -11.88 19.66 15.93
N MET A 292 -11.36 19.54 17.14
CA MET A 292 -11.11 18.25 17.80
C MET A 292 -12.42 17.50 18.08
N ARG A 293 -13.47 18.21 18.52
CA ARG A 293 -14.81 17.60 18.69
C ARG A 293 -15.35 17.06 17.36
N ASP A 294 -15.16 17.79 16.27
CA ASP A 294 -15.60 17.35 14.94
C ASP A 294 -14.80 16.14 14.45
N ALA A 295 -13.48 16.12 14.67
CA ALA A 295 -12.64 14.96 14.37
C ALA A 295 -13.05 13.72 15.18
N LEU A 296 -13.34 13.89 16.48
CA LEU A 296 -13.85 12.79 17.33
C LEU A 296 -15.21 12.27 16.85
N ARG A 297 -16.13 13.15 16.45
CA ARG A 297 -17.41 12.76 15.84
C ARG A 297 -17.20 12.01 14.52
N ALA A 298 -16.28 12.47 13.67
CA ALA A 298 -15.93 11.80 12.43
C ALA A 298 -15.34 10.41 12.70
N TYR A 299 -14.49 10.28 13.71
CA TYR A 299 -13.91 9.01 14.11
C TYR A 299 -14.95 8.03 14.66
N LEU A 300 -15.93 8.52 15.45
CA LEU A 300 -17.07 7.70 15.90
C LEU A 300 -17.89 7.18 14.73
N ARG A 301 -18.18 8.02 13.72
CA ARG A 301 -18.86 7.59 12.49
C ARG A 301 -18.06 6.53 11.73
N PHE A 302 -16.76 6.75 11.56
CA PHE A 302 -15.84 5.78 10.95
C PHE A 302 -15.85 4.43 11.70
N ALA A 303 -15.83 4.47 13.03
CA ALA A 303 -15.82 3.30 13.88
C ALA A 303 -17.19 2.57 13.96
N GLY A 304 -18.27 3.18 13.45
CA GLY A 304 -19.63 2.69 13.66
C GLY A 304 -20.04 2.69 15.14
N ALA A 305 -19.52 3.63 15.92
CA ALA A 305 -19.70 3.71 17.36
C ALA A 305 -20.60 4.90 17.76
N GLY A 306 -21.44 4.69 18.77
CA GLY A 306 -22.41 5.69 19.24
C GLY A 306 -21.91 6.62 20.35
N ARG A 307 -20.78 6.28 20.99
CA ARG A 307 -20.24 7.08 22.10
C ARG A 307 -18.73 6.97 22.24
N LEU A 308 -18.16 8.02 22.83
CA LEU A 308 -16.76 8.11 23.22
C LEU A 308 -16.63 7.92 24.73
N GLU A 309 -15.74 7.03 25.14
CA GLU A 309 -15.34 6.83 26.53
C GLU A 309 -13.88 7.27 26.68
N TRP A 310 -13.53 7.83 27.83
CA TRP A 310 -12.18 8.31 28.13
C TRP A 310 -11.64 7.51 29.30
N ALA A 311 -10.37 7.12 29.23
CA ALA A 311 -9.69 6.48 30.34
C ALA A 311 -9.73 7.37 31.61
N PRO A 312 -9.71 6.77 32.83
CA PRO A 312 -9.88 7.53 34.07
C PRO A 312 -8.86 8.65 34.30
N ASN A 313 -7.65 8.53 33.74
CA ASN A 313 -6.59 9.54 33.80
C ASN A 313 -6.90 10.79 32.95
N LEU A 314 -7.75 10.69 31.93
CA LEU A 314 -8.03 11.75 30.95
C LEU A 314 -9.21 12.66 31.37
N THR A 315 -9.30 13.03 32.65
CA THR A 315 -10.44 13.82 33.15
C THR A 315 -10.49 15.23 32.56
N THR A 316 -9.34 15.83 32.27
CA THR A 316 -9.23 17.18 31.70
C THR A 316 -9.70 17.18 30.24
N GLU A 317 -9.19 16.25 29.44
CA GLU A 317 -9.50 16.04 28.03
C GLU A 317 -10.98 15.68 27.88
N LYS A 318 -11.49 14.78 28.73
CA LYS A 318 -12.91 14.48 28.80
C LYS A 318 -13.73 15.75 29.00
N ARG A 319 -13.43 16.58 30.00
CA ARG A 319 -14.17 17.84 30.22
C ARG A 319 -14.08 18.81 29.03
N LEU A 320 -12.94 18.83 28.34
CA LEU A 320 -12.68 19.75 27.25
C LEU A 320 -13.41 19.33 25.96
N PHE A 321 -13.29 18.06 25.59
CA PHE A 321 -13.78 17.53 24.32
C PHE A 321 -15.06 16.71 24.45
N LEU A 322 -15.69 16.68 25.63
CA LEU A 322 -17.02 16.12 25.80
C LEU A 322 -17.94 16.71 24.74
N THR A 323 -18.27 15.89 23.76
CA THR A 323 -19.32 16.15 22.81
C THR A 323 -20.62 15.97 23.59
N ARG A 324 -21.27 17.07 23.98
CA ARG A 324 -22.70 16.93 24.27
C ARG A 324 -23.37 16.46 22.97
N PRO A 325 -24.23 15.43 23.03
CA PRO A 325 -24.94 14.95 21.86
C PRO A 325 -25.71 16.07 21.17
#